data_AF-A0A8J7M541-F1
#
_entry.id   AF-A0A8J7M541-F1
#
_cell.length_a   1.000
_cell.length_b   1.000
_cell.length_c   1.000
_cell.angle_alpha   90.00
_cell.angle_beta   90.00
_cell.angle_gamma   90.00
#
_symmetry.space_group_name_H-M   'P 1'
#
loop_
_entity.id
_entity.type
_entity.pdbx_description
1 polymer ?
#
loop_
_entity_poly.entity_id
_entity_poly.type
_entity_poly.pdbx_seq_one_letter_code
_entity_poly.pdbx_strand_id
1 'polypeptide(L)'
;MALTRRTGARFEATIWPGFVDALTALLLILMFVLSIFMIVQFSLRETVTGQTETIRTQEDELTAQATQIDRLSSQLAELADVLSLERAGREAAEAEAGELRSTLTDAQAEADRLDAALAAMTRARAEAEARTQELTGELAQTVDARDALAASLAAAREEIDEQTEAARLAAAKREAMEALIAELNASREQQDDEIAKLRGTEAEAQARLAEARESLTAEEEARALEAAAAEALRRRLEGSEAELDAMTLALESARKEAEETLTLLAAAEAAKRKLEQDQGQTESELSQAEALRRIAESELAEAEERTAEEARKAALLNQQVGALRDQLGSLQALLDDAAERDRSQKVQIAELGQKLNAALAQKVSELSRFRSEFFGRMREVLGGRSDIRVVGDRFVFQSEVLFAPGSSELNPAGIAELAKLGSVLSEVSKNIPEGLDWILRVDGHTDSTPVRGGGPFANWELSQARALSVVRYLVEEEGVPPERLAATGFGEYQPIEEGDSPDILARNRRIEFKFTER
;
A
#
# COMPACT_ATOMS: atom_id res chain seq x y z
N MET A 1 142.20 37.99 34.77
CA MET A 1 142.06 37.51 33.38
C MET A 1 140.78 38.09 32.79
N ALA A 2 140.88 38.77 31.66
CA ALA A 2 139.77 39.22 30.81
C ALA A 2 139.09 38.00 30.13
N LEU A 3 137.82 38.01 29.71
CA LEU A 3 137.29 38.69 28.51
C LEU A 3 135.73 38.57 28.44
N THR A 4 135.14 39.59 27.81
CA THR A 4 133.77 39.78 27.29
C THR A 4 133.25 38.75 26.27
N ARG A 5 131.93 38.45 26.26
CA ARG A 5 130.92 38.82 25.22
C ARG A 5 129.50 38.24 25.49
N ARG A 6 128.54 38.77 24.73
CA ARG A 6 127.09 39.00 24.93
C ARG A 6 126.19 37.99 24.16
N THR A 7 124.86 38.09 24.38
CA THR A 7 123.66 37.58 23.62
C THR A 7 123.08 36.24 24.11
N GLY A 8 121.77 36.02 24.27
CA GLY A 8 120.55 36.82 24.12
C GLY A 8 119.36 35.92 24.55
N ALA A 9 118.38 36.47 25.26
CA ALA A 9 117.23 35.72 25.78
C ALA A 9 116.17 35.50 24.68
N ARG A 10 115.75 34.25 24.48
CA ARG A 10 114.54 33.88 23.73
C ARG A 10 113.50 33.35 24.72
N PHE A 11 112.36 34.03 24.75
CA PHE A 11 111.13 33.65 25.43
C PHE A 11 110.41 32.61 24.54
N GLU A 12 110.25 31.38 25.01
CA GLU A 12 109.27 30.44 24.47
C GLU A 12 108.01 30.53 25.34
N ALA A 13 106.93 31.08 24.78
CA ALA A 13 105.62 31.08 25.39
C ALA A 13 104.79 29.96 24.76
N THR A 14 104.45 28.98 25.59
CA THR A 14 103.47 27.91 25.34
C THR A 14 102.07 28.53 25.26
N ILE A 15 101.58 28.85 24.06
CA ILE A 15 100.24 29.41 23.82
C ILE A 15 99.29 28.28 23.36
N TRP A 16 98.95 27.31 24.21
CA TRP A 16 97.91 26.33 23.89
C TRP A 16 97.12 25.93 25.14
N PRO A 17 96.23 26.82 25.63
CA PRO A 17 94.91 26.31 26.06
C PRO A 17 93.70 27.16 25.62
N GLY A 18 93.86 28.42 25.16
CA GLY A 18 92.73 29.36 24.97
C GLY A 18 92.03 29.34 23.59
N PHE A 19 92.75 28.99 22.51
CA PHE A 19 92.15 28.93 21.16
C PHE A 19 91.16 27.77 21.02
N VAL A 20 91.43 26.66 21.70
CA VAL A 20 90.52 25.50 21.73
C VAL A 20 89.21 25.86 22.43
N ASP A 21 89.23 26.67 23.50
CA ASP A 21 88.04 27.04 24.27
C ASP A 21 87.15 28.08 23.54
N ALA A 22 87.76 29.02 22.80
CA ALA A 22 87.01 29.95 21.95
C ALA A 22 86.40 29.25 20.72
N LEU A 23 87.12 28.29 20.12
CA LEU A 23 86.61 27.50 19.01
C LEU A 23 85.48 26.57 19.45
N THR A 24 85.59 25.91 20.61
CA THR A 24 84.52 25.07 21.17
C THR A 24 83.32 25.89 21.63
N ALA A 25 83.52 27.09 22.20
CA ALA A 25 82.43 28.00 22.56
C ALA A 25 81.67 28.50 21.32
N LEU A 26 82.37 28.85 20.23
CA LEU A 26 81.74 29.23 18.96
C LEU A 26 81.01 28.04 18.32
N LEU A 27 81.58 26.83 18.37
CA LEU A 27 80.93 25.60 17.92
C LEU A 27 79.68 25.28 18.75
N LEU A 28 79.72 25.48 20.07
CA LEU A 28 78.58 25.28 20.96
C LEU A 28 77.46 26.29 20.70
N ILE A 29 77.78 27.57 20.49
CA ILE A 29 76.80 28.60 20.13
C ILE A 29 76.19 28.29 18.75
N LEU A 30 77.00 27.90 17.77
CA LEU A 30 76.52 27.49 16.44
C LEU A 30 75.59 26.27 16.52
N MET A 31 75.99 25.24 17.27
CA MET A 31 75.15 24.06 17.50
C MET A 31 73.87 24.40 18.28
N PHE A 32 73.92 25.37 19.19
CA PHE A 32 72.76 25.84 19.95
C PHE A 32 71.78 26.63 19.08
N VAL A 33 72.25 27.55 18.25
CA VAL A 33 71.42 28.30 17.30
C VAL A 33 70.83 27.38 16.24
N LEU A 34 71.62 26.45 15.69
CA LEU A 34 71.14 25.40 14.78
C LEU A 34 70.08 24.52 15.45
N SER A 35 70.26 24.18 16.73
CA SER A 35 69.28 23.40 17.48
C SER A 35 67.98 24.16 17.69
N ILE A 36 68.04 25.43 18.09
CA ILE A 36 66.84 26.27 18.25
C ILE A 36 66.11 26.43 16.91
N PHE A 37 66.83 26.72 15.83
CA PHE A 37 66.25 26.83 14.50
C PHE A 37 65.60 25.53 14.06
N MET A 38 66.28 24.38 14.27
CA MET A 38 65.72 23.07 13.97
C MET A 38 64.47 22.77 14.79
N ILE A 39 64.42 23.17 16.07
CA ILE A 39 63.25 23.01 16.95
C ILE A 39 62.08 23.88 16.47
N VAL A 40 62.31 25.15 16.13
CA VAL A 40 61.25 26.06 15.63
C VAL A 40 60.73 25.59 14.28
N GLN A 41 61.62 25.22 13.35
CA GLN A 41 61.26 24.67 12.04
C GLN A 41 60.49 23.36 12.17
N PHE A 42 60.91 22.48 13.08
CA PHE A 42 60.20 21.25 13.39
C PHE A 42 58.79 21.54 13.93
N SER A 43 58.65 22.46 14.90
CA SER A 43 57.37 22.83 15.49
C SER A 43 56.40 23.48 14.49
N LEU A 44 56.89 24.37 13.62
CA LEU A 44 56.06 24.99 12.57
C LEU A 44 55.60 23.96 11.54
N ARG A 45 56.51 23.08 11.11
CA ARG A 45 56.19 21.99 10.17
C ARG A 45 55.18 21.02 10.78
N GLU A 46 55.34 20.67 12.05
CA GLU A 46 54.42 19.80 12.78
C GLU A 46 53.03 20.44 12.89
N THR A 47 52.96 21.74 13.16
CA THR A 47 51.68 22.49 13.24
C THR A 47 50.96 22.57 11.89
N VAL A 48 51.68 22.93 10.81
CA VAL A 48 51.08 23.06 9.47
C VAL A 48 50.70 21.69 8.90
N THR A 49 51.55 20.68 9.08
CA THR A 49 51.25 19.30 8.66
C THR A 49 50.03 18.77 9.43
N GLY A 50 49.98 18.97 10.74
CA GLY A 50 48.84 18.58 11.58
C GLY A 50 47.54 19.28 11.19
N GLN A 51 47.58 20.57 10.85
CA GLN A 51 46.42 21.30 10.33
C GLN A 51 45.97 20.79 8.95
N THR A 52 46.93 20.47 8.07
CA THR A 52 46.63 19.94 6.73
C THR A 52 45.98 18.56 6.82
N GLU A 53 46.45 17.69 7.73
CA GLU A 53 45.79 16.42 8.03
C GLU A 53 44.40 16.60 8.63
N THR A 54 44.21 17.58 9.51
CA THR A 54 42.89 17.88 10.10
C THR A 54 41.88 18.34 9.03
N ILE A 55 42.30 19.20 8.09
CA ILE A 55 41.42 19.64 6.99
C ILE A 55 41.08 18.47 6.08
N ARG A 56 42.08 17.66 5.72
CA ARG A 56 41.88 16.50 4.85
C ARG A 56 40.92 15.48 5.46
N THR A 57 41.07 15.20 6.75
CA THR A 57 40.14 14.30 7.47
C THR A 57 38.72 14.86 7.52
N GLN A 58 38.55 16.17 7.69
CA GLN A 58 37.24 16.83 7.62
C GLN A 58 36.62 16.80 6.22
N GLU A 59 37.41 16.95 5.15
CA GLU A 59 36.94 16.81 3.77
C GLU A 59 36.50 15.38 3.45
N ASP A 60 37.25 14.39 3.94
CA ASP A 60 36.89 12.98 3.80
C ASP A 60 35.59 12.66 4.57
N GLU A 61 35.43 13.19 5.79
CA GLU A 61 34.19 13.06 6.58
C GLU A 61 32.98 13.69 5.89
N LEU A 62 33.13 14.89 5.32
CA LEU A 62 32.09 15.58 4.55
C LEU A 62 31.64 14.79 3.33
N THR A 63 32.60 14.22 2.61
CA THR A 63 32.32 13.40 1.42
C THR A 63 31.58 12.10 1.81
N ALA A 64 31.95 11.50 2.94
CA ALA A 64 31.24 10.35 3.50
C ALA A 64 29.81 10.71 3.93
N GLN A 65 29.59 11.90 4.50
CA GLN A 65 28.25 12.37 4.88
C GLN A 65 27.38 12.67 3.64
N ALA A 66 27.93 13.30 2.61
CA ALA A 66 27.21 13.57 1.37
C ALA A 66 26.74 12.27 0.68
N THR A 67 27.61 11.27 0.61
CA THR A 67 27.24 9.94 0.08
C THR A 67 26.21 9.23 0.95
N GLN A 68 26.22 9.44 2.28
CA GLN A 68 25.17 8.94 3.18
C GLN A 68 23.82 9.64 2.94
N ILE A 69 23.80 10.95 2.71
CA ILE A 69 22.59 11.73 2.36
C ILE A 69 21.98 11.21 1.05
N ASP A 70 22.81 10.99 0.03
CA ASP A 70 22.34 10.46 -1.26
C ASP A 70 21.71 9.07 -1.10
N ARG A 71 22.32 8.21 -0.26
CA ARG A 71 21.79 6.89 0.05
C ARG A 71 20.44 6.96 0.76
N LEU A 72 20.31 7.82 1.78
CA LEU A 72 19.05 8.03 2.50
C LEU A 72 17.96 8.58 1.58
N SER A 73 18.32 9.49 0.66
CA SER A 73 17.40 10.04 -0.35
C SER A 73 16.88 8.95 -1.30
N SER A 74 17.77 8.05 -1.75
CA SER A 74 17.37 6.90 -2.57
C SER A 74 16.44 5.94 -1.82
N GLN A 75 16.73 5.68 -0.54
CA GLN A 75 15.87 4.83 0.30
C GLN A 75 14.49 5.46 0.53
N LEU A 76 14.41 6.78 0.71
CA LEU A 76 13.14 7.52 0.80
C LEU A 76 12.33 7.41 -0.49
N ALA A 77 12.98 7.54 -1.65
CA ALA A 77 12.30 7.41 -2.95
C ALA A 77 11.74 5.99 -3.16
N GLU A 78 12.52 4.96 -2.82
CA GLU A 78 12.07 3.56 -2.90
C GLU A 78 10.90 3.28 -1.95
N LEU A 79 10.99 3.72 -0.69
CA LEU A 79 9.90 3.56 0.27
C LEU A 79 8.64 4.34 -0.12
N ALA A 80 8.79 5.51 -0.77
CA ALA A 80 7.66 6.29 -1.28
C ALA A 80 6.96 5.57 -2.43
N ASP A 81 7.72 4.91 -3.31
CA ASP A 81 7.17 4.10 -4.41
C ASP A 81 6.43 2.87 -3.87
N VAL A 82 7.03 2.14 -2.92
CA VAL A 82 6.37 1.03 -2.21
C VAL A 82 5.09 1.49 -1.54
N LEU A 83 5.10 2.65 -0.87
CA LEU A 83 3.91 3.20 -0.23
C LEU A 83 2.83 3.59 -1.26
N SER A 84 3.22 4.04 -2.44
CA SER A 84 2.29 4.32 -3.54
C SER A 84 1.65 3.04 -4.06
N LEU A 85 2.45 1.98 -4.26
CA LEU A 85 1.99 0.66 -4.68
C LEU A 85 1.01 0.07 -3.64
N GLU A 86 1.36 0.16 -2.36
CA GLU A 86 0.50 -0.27 -1.24
C GLU A 86 -0.81 0.52 -1.18
N ARG A 87 -0.79 1.83 -1.44
CA ARG A 87 -2.03 2.63 -1.55
C ARG A 87 -2.90 2.19 -2.72
N ALA A 88 -2.31 1.94 -3.88
CA ALA A 88 -3.05 1.46 -5.05
C ALA A 88 -3.64 0.05 -4.80
N GLY A 89 -2.86 -0.85 -4.18
CA GLY A 89 -3.33 -2.16 -3.75
C GLY A 89 -4.48 -2.08 -2.74
N ARG A 90 -4.39 -1.14 -1.78
CA ARG A 90 -5.48 -0.86 -0.84
C ARG A 90 -6.74 -0.36 -1.54
N GLU A 91 -6.62 0.58 -2.47
CA GLU A 91 -7.77 1.13 -3.19
C GLU A 91 -8.48 0.04 -4.02
N ALA A 92 -7.71 -0.86 -4.64
CA ALA A 92 -8.25 -2.04 -5.30
C ALA A 92 -8.97 -2.98 -4.33
N ALA A 93 -8.38 -3.27 -3.17
CA ALA A 93 -9.00 -4.11 -2.14
C ALA A 93 -10.27 -3.47 -1.54
N GLU A 94 -10.31 -2.15 -1.38
CA GLU A 94 -11.50 -1.42 -0.94
C GLU A 94 -12.62 -1.47 -1.99
N ALA A 95 -12.28 -1.38 -3.28
CA ALA A 95 -13.24 -1.54 -4.36
C ALA A 95 -13.82 -2.98 -4.40
N GLU A 96 -12.96 -4.00 -4.27
CA GLU A 96 -13.38 -5.41 -4.21
C GLU A 96 -14.24 -5.69 -2.96
N ALA A 97 -13.88 -5.16 -1.79
CA ALA A 97 -14.70 -5.26 -0.58
C ALA A 97 -16.05 -4.54 -0.75
N GLY A 98 -16.09 -3.42 -1.47
CA GLY A 98 -17.33 -2.72 -1.82
C GLY A 98 -18.23 -3.56 -2.73
N GLU A 99 -17.66 -4.21 -3.75
CA GLU A 99 -18.37 -5.13 -4.64
C GLU A 99 -18.92 -6.33 -3.87
N LEU A 100 -18.08 -7.01 -3.06
CA LEU A 100 -18.49 -8.13 -2.21
C LEU A 100 -19.61 -7.74 -1.22
N ARG A 101 -19.60 -6.51 -0.71
CA ARG A 101 -20.66 -6.03 0.17
C ARG A 101 -21.98 -5.78 -0.57
N SER A 102 -21.90 -5.32 -1.82
CA SER A 102 -23.08 -5.19 -2.68
C SER A 102 -23.68 -6.56 -2.97
N THR A 103 -22.86 -7.52 -3.40
CA THR A 103 -23.31 -8.88 -3.69
C THR A 103 -23.88 -9.57 -2.44
N LEU A 104 -23.28 -9.34 -1.26
CA LEU A 104 -23.83 -9.80 0.01
C LEU A 104 -25.21 -9.21 0.31
N THR A 105 -25.39 -7.92 0.07
CA THR A 105 -26.68 -7.24 0.28
C THR A 105 -27.75 -7.78 -0.67
N ASP A 106 -27.38 -8.03 -1.92
CA ASP A 106 -28.27 -8.63 -2.93
C ASP A 106 -28.64 -10.07 -2.55
N ALA A 107 -27.68 -10.87 -2.07
CA ALA A 107 -27.92 -12.24 -1.59
C ALA A 107 -28.82 -12.26 -0.35
N GLN A 108 -28.62 -11.35 0.61
CA GLN A 108 -29.50 -11.16 1.78
C GLN A 108 -30.93 -10.83 1.35
N ALA A 109 -31.10 -9.90 0.40
CA ALA A 109 -32.42 -9.54 -0.11
C ALA A 109 -33.12 -10.72 -0.81
N GLU A 110 -32.36 -11.59 -1.50
CA GLU A 110 -32.92 -12.80 -2.11
C GLU A 110 -33.28 -13.87 -1.08
N ALA A 111 -32.46 -14.06 -0.03
CA ALA A 111 -32.79 -14.93 1.09
C ALA A 111 -34.10 -14.49 1.79
N ASP A 112 -34.25 -13.19 2.07
CA ASP A 112 -35.48 -12.62 2.65
C ASP A 112 -36.71 -12.86 1.77
N ARG A 113 -36.56 -12.76 0.44
CA ARG A 113 -37.63 -13.07 -0.52
C ARG A 113 -38.02 -14.54 -0.50
N LEU A 114 -37.04 -15.44 -0.44
CA LEU A 114 -37.27 -16.89 -0.34
C LEU A 114 -37.99 -17.25 0.97
N ASP A 115 -37.60 -16.63 2.09
CA ASP A 115 -38.28 -16.81 3.38
C ASP A 115 -39.74 -16.30 3.35
N ALA A 116 -39.98 -15.14 2.74
CA ALA A 116 -41.33 -14.63 2.55
C ALA A 116 -42.18 -15.57 1.68
N ALA A 117 -41.60 -16.13 0.61
CA ALA A 117 -42.26 -17.10 -0.26
C ALA A 117 -42.58 -18.42 0.48
N LEU A 118 -41.64 -18.96 1.26
CA LEU A 118 -41.84 -20.14 2.10
C LEU A 118 -42.96 -19.93 3.13
N ALA A 119 -42.99 -18.76 3.78
CA ALA A 119 -44.04 -18.40 4.73
C ALA A 119 -45.41 -18.24 4.05
N ALA A 120 -45.47 -17.80 2.78
CA ALA A 120 -46.69 -17.76 2.00
C ALA A 120 -47.16 -19.17 1.59
N MET A 121 -46.26 -20.01 1.09
CA MET A 121 -46.57 -21.40 0.72
C MET A 121 -47.02 -22.24 1.91
N THR A 122 -46.39 -22.05 3.08
CA THR A 122 -46.80 -22.75 4.32
C THR A 122 -48.22 -22.35 4.75
N ARG A 123 -48.57 -21.07 4.62
CA ARG A 123 -49.95 -20.59 4.89
C ARG A 123 -50.94 -21.17 3.88
N ALA A 124 -50.63 -21.13 2.59
CA ALA A 124 -51.47 -21.71 1.55
C ALA A 124 -51.72 -23.21 1.77
N ARG A 125 -50.67 -23.96 2.17
CA ARG A 125 -50.80 -25.37 2.55
C ARG A 125 -51.75 -25.56 3.73
N ALA A 126 -51.61 -24.78 4.80
CA ALA A 126 -52.48 -24.88 5.98
C ALA A 126 -53.95 -24.57 5.64
N GLU A 127 -54.20 -23.57 4.78
CA GLU A 127 -55.54 -23.25 4.28
C GLU A 127 -56.13 -24.39 3.44
N ALA A 128 -55.33 -24.99 2.55
CA ALA A 128 -55.74 -26.15 1.77
C ALA A 128 -56.04 -27.37 2.66
N GLU A 129 -55.23 -27.63 3.70
CA GLU A 129 -55.46 -28.70 4.68
C GLU A 129 -56.76 -28.51 5.44
N ALA A 130 -57.04 -27.30 5.90
CA ALA A 130 -58.30 -26.97 6.54
C ALA A 130 -59.50 -27.22 5.59
N ARG A 131 -59.39 -26.81 4.31
CA ARG A 131 -60.45 -27.02 3.32
C ARG A 131 -60.66 -28.50 2.99
N THR A 132 -59.59 -29.29 2.89
CA THR A 132 -59.68 -30.74 2.68
C THR A 132 -60.36 -31.42 3.86
N GLN A 133 -60.08 -30.99 5.10
CA GLN A 133 -60.76 -31.50 6.30
C GLN A 133 -62.25 -31.14 6.30
N GLU A 134 -62.59 -29.89 5.97
CA GLU A 134 -63.98 -29.43 5.86
C GLU A 134 -64.75 -30.24 4.81
N LEU A 135 -64.23 -30.36 3.58
CA LEU A 135 -64.85 -31.14 2.51
C LEU A 135 -64.95 -32.63 2.87
N THR A 136 -63.99 -33.18 3.60
CA THR A 136 -64.07 -34.57 4.08
C THR A 136 -65.21 -34.74 5.09
N GLY A 137 -65.44 -33.73 5.95
CA GLY A 137 -66.58 -33.69 6.86
C GLY A 137 -67.92 -33.57 6.12
N GLU A 138 -68.02 -32.68 5.13
CA GLU A 138 -69.21 -32.54 4.27
C GLU A 138 -69.49 -33.83 3.48
N LEU A 139 -68.44 -34.49 2.98
CA LEU A 139 -68.55 -35.76 2.28
C LEU A 139 -69.10 -36.85 3.20
N ALA A 140 -68.60 -36.96 4.44
CA ALA A 140 -69.11 -37.93 5.41
C ALA A 140 -70.61 -37.70 5.69
N GLN A 141 -71.03 -36.45 5.89
CA GLN A 141 -72.45 -36.13 6.08
C GLN A 141 -73.31 -36.49 4.86
N THR A 142 -72.78 -36.28 3.65
CA THR A 142 -73.49 -36.61 2.39
C THR A 142 -73.60 -38.12 2.21
N VAL A 143 -72.57 -38.89 2.55
CA VAL A 143 -72.60 -40.35 2.55
C VAL A 143 -73.62 -40.87 3.56
N ASP A 144 -73.63 -40.32 4.79
CA ASP A 144 -74.60 -40.69 5.82
C ASP A 144 -76.05 -40.39 5.36
N ALA A 145 -76.27 -39.24 4.72
CA ALA A 145 -77.57 -38.87 4.15
C ALA A 145 -78.01 -39.82 3.03
N ARG A 146 -77.08 -40.22 2.13
CA ARG A 146 -77.33 -41.23 1.10
C ARG A 146 -77.73 -42.56 1.73
N ASP A 147 -77.05 -42.99 2.78
CA ASP A 147 -77.33 -44.26 3.45
C ASP A 147 -78.68 -44.26 4.15
N ALA A 148 -79.05 -43.15 4.79
CA ALA A 148 -80.39 -42.96 5.35
C ALA A 148 -81.48 -43.01 4.26
N LEU A 149 -81.27 -42.31 3.13
CA LEU A 149 -82.18 -42.34 1.98
C LEU A 149 -82.31 -43.76 1.40
N ALA A 150 -81.20 -44.47 1.21
CA ALA A 150 -81.19 -45.85 0.72
C ALA A 150 -81.95 -46.79 1.66
N ALA A 151 -81.79 -46.64 2.97
CA ALA A 151 -82.55 -47.41 3.97
C ALA A 151 -84.04 -47.09 3.91
N SER A 152 -84.42 -45.81 3.77
CA SER A 152 -85.83 -45.40 3.64
C SER A 152 -86.47 -45.95 2.35
N LEU A 153 -85.73 -45.95 1.23
CA LEU A 153 -86.17 -46.52 -0.04
C LEU A 153 -86.38 -48.04 0.07
N ALA A 154 -85.49 -48.74 0.76
CA ALA A 154 -85.62 -50.17 1.01
C ALA A 154 -86.88 -50.49 1.85
N ALA A 155 -87.11 -49.71 2.93
CA ALA A 155 -88.30 -49.86 3.76
C ALA A 155 -89.60 -49.58 2.98
N ALA A 156 -89.64 -48.53 2.16
CA ALA A 156 -90.81 -48.22 1.33
C ALA A 156 -91.10 -49.32 0.31
N ARG A 157 -90.07 -49.97 -0.27
CA ARG A 157 -90.25 -51.10 -1.19
C ARG A 157 -90.83 -52.32 -0.48
N GLU A 158 -90.34 -52.64 0.72
CA GLU A 158 -90.87 -53.74 1.52
C GLU A 158 -92.34 -53.51 1.88
N GLU A 159 -92.71 -52.28 2.26
CA GLU A 159 -94.10 -51.92 2.55
C GLU A 159 -95.00 -52.01 1.29
N ILE A 160 -94.52 -51.57 0.12
CA ILE A 160 -95.24 -51.73 -1.15
C ILE A 160 -95.44 -53.21 -1.50
N ASP A 161 -94.42 -54.04 -1.32
CA ASP A 161 -94.50 -55.47 -1.59
C ASP A 161 -95.52 -56.15 -0.67
N GLU A 162 -95.51 -55.81 0.63
CA GLU A 162 -96.50 -56.29 1.61
C GLU A 162 -97.93 -55.86 1.23
N GLN A 163 -98.12 -54.59 0.86
CA GLN A 163 -99.44 -54.11 0.44
C GLN A 163 -99.91 -54.75 -0.86
N THR A 164 -99.02 -54.97 -1.81
CA THR A 164 -99.33 -55.65 -3.08
C THR A 164 -99.76 -57.09 -2.85
N GLU A 165 -99.08 -57.82 -1.96
CA GLU A 165 -99.48 -59.17 -1.56
C GLU A 165 -100.81 -59.18 -0.81
N ALA A 166 -101.04 -58.22 0.10
CA ALA A 166 -102.32 -58.05 0.78
C ALA A 166 -103.47 -57.79 -0.22
N ALA A 167 -103.23 -56.96 -1.23
CA ALA A 167 -104.19 -56.67 -2.30
C ALA A 167 -104.49 -57.91 -3.16
N ARG A 168 -103.46 -58.71 -3.52
CA ARG A 168 -103.63 -60.00 -4.23
C ARG A 168 -104.46 -60.99 -3.42
N LEU A 169 -104.17 -61.15 -2.14
CA LEU A 169 -104.94 -62.00 -1.22
C LEU A 169 -106.39 -61.54 -1.09
N ALA A 170 -106.64 -60.23 -1.02
CA ALA A 170 -107.99 -59.67 -0.97
C ALA A 170 -108.76 -59.91 -2.29
N ALA A 171 -108.10 -59.81 -3.44
CA ALA A 171 -108.68 -60.15 -4.75
C ALA A 171 -109.05 -61.64 -4.83
N ALA A 172 -108.13 -62.55 -4.46
CA ALA A 172 -108.38 -63.99 -4.46
C ALA A 172 -109.53 -64.39 -3.51
N LYS A 173 -109.62 -63.76 -2.33
CA LYS A 173 -110.74 -63.98 -1.39
C LYS A 173 -112.09 -63.54 -1.98
N ARG A 174 -112.12 -62.43 -2.74
CA ARG A 174 -113.34 -61.97 -3.42
C ARG A 174 -113.77 -62.95 -4.51
N GLU A 175 -112.85 -63.38 -5.35
CA GLU A 175 -113.13 -64.36 -6.41
C GLU A 175 -113.66 -65.68 -5.82
N ALA A 176 -113.08 -66.16 -4.71
CA ALA A 176 -113.57 -67.34 -4.00
C ALA A 176 -114.98 -67.14 -3.41
N MET A 177 -115.28 -65.96 -2.86
CA MET A 177 -116.64 -65.63 -2.37
C MET A 177 -117.66 -65.56 -3.50
N GLU A 178 -117.30 -64.98 -4.65
CA GLU A 178 -118.16 -64.95 -5.84
C GLU A 178 -118.44 -66.35 -6.36
N ALA A 179 -117.43 -67.23 -6.40
CA ALA A 179 -117.59 -68.63 -6.76
C ALA A 179 -118.52 -69.37 -5.79
N LEU A 180 -118.38 -69.16 -4.47
CA LEU A 180 -119.26 -69.76 -3.47
C LEU A 180 -120.72 -69.27 -3.60
N ILE A 181 -120.92 -67.98 -3.90
CA ILE A 181 -122.25 -67.42 -4.16
C ILE A 181 -122.85 -68.06 -5.42
N ALA A 182 -122.06 -68.23 -6.48
CA ALA A 182 -122.50 -68.90 -7.70
C ALA A 182 -122.90 -70.37 -7.43
N GLU A 183 -122.13 -71.08 -6.60
CA GLU A 183 -122.44 -72.46 -6.20
C GLU A 183 -123.68 -72.55 -5.31
N LEU A 184 -123.86 -71.63 -4.35
CA LEU A 184 -125.07 -71.55 -3.54
C LEU A 184 -126.31 -71.23 -4.38
N ASN A 185 -126.18 -70.36 -5.39
CA ASN A 185 -127.27 -70.07 -6.32
C ASN A 185 -127.60 -71.28 -7.19
N ALA A 186 -126.61 -72.02 -7.68
CA ALA A 186 -126.82 -73.27 -8.42
C ALA A 186 -127.48 -74.35 -7.53
N SER A 187 -127.08 -74.44 -6.25
CA SER A 187 -127.71 -75.34 -5.28
C SER A 187 -129.17 -74.95 -4.98
N ARG A 188 -129.47 -73.65 -4.89
CA ARG A 188 -130.85 -73.13 -4.80
C ARG A 188 -131.69 -73.50 -6.01
N GLU A 189 -131.15 -73.33 -7.21
CA GLU A 189 -131.83 -73.71 -8.45
C GLU A 189 -132.11 -75.21 -8.50
N GLN A 190 -131.17 -76.04 -8.04
CA GLN A 190 -131.34 -77.48 -7.92
C GLN A 190 -132.42 -77.87 -6.88
N GLN A 191 -132.52 -77.13 -5.77
CA GLN A 191 -133.59 -77.28 -4.77
C GLN A 191 -134.95 -76.85 -5.32
N ASP A 192 -135.01 -75.76 -6.10
CA ASP A 192 -136.23 -75.29 -6.76
C ASP A 192 -136.73 -76.30 -7.80
N ASP A 193 -135.84 -76.94 -8.54
CA ASP A 193 -136.15 -78.06 -9.45
C ASP A 193 -136.66 -79.30 -8.70
N GLU A 194 -136.13 -79.58 -7.51
CA GLU A 194 -136.60 -80.66 -6.64
C GLU A 194 -137.99 -80.37 -6.06
N ILE A 195 -138.25 -79.12 -5.67
CA ILE A 195 -139.60 -78.63 -5.31
C ILE A 195 -140.56 -78.75 -6.49
N ALA A 196 -140.12 -78.44 -7.72
CA ALA A 196 -140.94 -78.60 -8.92
C ALA A 196 -141.29 -80.07 -9.20
N LYS A 197 -140.36 -81.01 -8.96
CA LYS A 197 -140.62 -82.46 -9.03
C LYS A 197 -141.61 -82.93 -7.96
N LEU A 198 -141.48 -82.45 -6.73
CA LEU A 198 -142.41 -82.77 -5.63
C LEU A 198 -143.82 -82.26 -5.93
N ARG A 199 -143.97 -81.06 -6.53
CA ARG A 199 -145.26 -80.55 -7.04
C ARG A 199 -145.85 -81.40 -8.17
N GLY A 200 -145.01 -81.99 -9.02
CA GLY A 200 -145.42 -82.96 -10.04
C GLY A 200 -146.02 -84.23 -9.44
N THR A 201 -145.46 -84.73 -8.35
CA THR A 201 -146.02 -85.89 -7.61
C THR A 201 -147.30 -85.56 -6.84
N GLU A 202 -147.48 -84.29 -6.47
CA GLU A 202 -148.69 -83.78 -5.80
C GLU A 202 -149.88 -83.68 -6.77
N ALA A 203 -149.62 -83.36 -8.05
CA ALA A 203 -150.63 -83.28 -9.11
C ALA A 203 -151.31 -84.64 -9.43
N GLU A 204 -150.61 -85.77 -9.25
CA GLU A 204 -151.19 -87.11 -9.41
C GLU A 204 -152.07 -87.55 -8.21
N ALA A 205 -151.87 -86.94 -7.03
CA ALA A 205 -152.68 -87.18 -5.84
C ALA A 205 -153.96 -86.30 -5.80
N GLN A 206 -153.90 -85.10 -6.39
CA GLN A 206 -155.01 -84.13 -6.39
C GLN A 206 -156.20 -84.51 -7.29
N ALA A 207 -156.06 -85.46 -8.22
CA ALA A 207 -157.18 -86.03 -8.99
C ALA A 207 -158.09 -86.98 -8.17
N ARG A 208 -157.69 -87.37 -6.96
CA ARG A 208 -158.49 -88.27 -6.07
C ARG A 208 -159.23 -87.55 -4.94
N LEU A 209 -159.17 -86.22 -4.86
CA LEU A 209 -159.79 -85.44 -3.77
C LEU A 209 -160.60 -84.23 -4.30
N ALA A 210 -161.41 -84.47 -5.35
CA ALA A 210 -162.44 -83.54 -5.83
C ALA A 210 -163.74 -83.55 -4.98
N GLU A 211 -163.71 -84.03 -3.74
CA GLU A 211 -164.93 -84.24 -2.92
C GLU A 211 -164.78 -83.83 -1.45
N ALA A 212 -164.06 -82.72 -1.15
CA ALA A 212 -164.16 -82.09 0.17
C ALA A 212 -163.68 -80.63 0.21
N ARG A 213 -164.63 -79.71 -0.03
CA ARG A 213 -164.78 -78.37 0.60
C ARG A 213 -163.87 -77.20 0.18
N GLU A 214 -164.53 -76.39 -0.65
CA GLU A 214 -164.53 -74.95 -0.86
C GLU A 214 -164.59 -74.08 0.43
N SER A 215 -163.58 -73.24 0.68
CA SER A 215 -163.73 -71.78 0.91
C SER A 215 -162.36 -71.09 0.95
N LEU A 216 -162.31 -69.93 0.30
CA LEU A 216 -161.16 -69.15 -0.15
C LEU A 216 -160.75 -68.06 0.87
N THR A 217 -159.49 -67.58 0.74
CA THR A 217 -158.88 -66.24 0.99
C THR A 217 -157.62 -66.34 1.89
N ALA A 218 -156.40 -66.25 1.36
CA ALA A 218 -155.69 -65.10 0.79
C ALA A 218 -155.13 -64.12 1.85
N GLU A 219 -153.81 -64.14 2.06
CA GLU A 219 -153.03 -62.92 2.32
C GLU A 219 -151.53 -63.20 2.04
N GLU A 220 -151.07 -62.62 0.93
CA GLU A 220 -149.67 -62.36 0.64
C GLU A 220 -149.17 -61.23 1.54
N GLU A 221 -147.90 -61.25 1.96
CA GLU A 221 -146.92 -60.15 1.83
C GLU A 221 -145.76 -60.30 2.83
N ALA A 222 -144.53 -60.40 2.29
CA ALA A 222 -143.54 -59.31 2.37
C ALA A 222 -142.11 -59.86 2.18
N ARG A 223 -141.54 -59.63 0.99
CA ARG A 223 -140.09 -59.49 0.79
C ARG A 223 -139.73 -58.01 0.90
N ALA A 224 -138.62 -57.69 1.57
CA ALA A 224 -137.49 -56.93 1.01
C ALA A 224 -136.63 -56.28 2.12
N LEU A 225 -135.34 -56.63 2.15
CA LEU A 225 -134.21 -55.71 2.38
C LEU A 225 -132.88 -56.46 2.13
N GLU A 226 -132.60 -56.76 0.86
CA GLU A 226 -131.27 -57.10 0.35
C GLU A 226 -130.83 -55.95 -0.58
N ALA A 227 -130.16 -54.93 -0.03
CA ALA A 227 -129.53 -53.86 -0.81
C ALA A 227 -128.46 -53.08 -0.02
N ALA A 228 -127.64 -53.75 0.82
CA ALA A 228 -126.64 -53.06 1.66
C ALA A 228 -125.20 -53.61 1.59
N ALA A 229 -124.90 -54.60 0.75
CA ALA A 229 -123.58 -55.26 0.77
C ALA A 229 -122.64 -54.95 -0.42
N ALA A 230 -123.11 -54.26 -1.47
CA ALA A 230 -122.32 -54.06 -2.70
C ALA A 230 -121.58 -52.70 -2.79
N GLU A 231 -122.01 -51.67 -2.05
CA GLU A 231 -121.49 -50.30 -2.22
C GLU A 231 -120.28 -49.99 -1.31
N ALA A 232 -120.12 -50.72 -0.20
CA ALA A 232 -118.98 -50.60 0.71
C ALA A 232 -117.67 -51.20 0.17
N LEU A 233 -117.76 -52.13 -0.81
CA LEU A 233 -116.58 -52.78 -1.42
C LEU A 233 -115.94 -51.97 -2.55
N ARG A 234 -116.71 -51.12 -3.26
CA ARG A 234 -116.21 -50.25 -4.35
C ARG A 234 -115.39 -49.06 -3.83
N ARG A 235 -115.80 -48.42 -2.72
CA ARG A 235 -115.03 -47.32 -2.11
C ARG A 235 -113.68 -47.76 -1.50
N ARG A 236 -113.52 -49.03 -1.13
CA ARG A 236 -112.24 -49.58 -0.65
C ARG A 236 -111.24 -49.90 -1.76
N LEU A 237 -111.69 -50.03 -3.01
CA LEU A 237 -110.83 -50.28 -4.18
C LEU A 237 -110.27 -48.97 -4.77
N GLU A 238 -111.06 -47.89 -4.83
CA GLU A 238 -110.57 -46.56 -5.26
C GLU A 238 -109.55 -45.96 -4.25
N GLY A 239 -109.72 -46.22 -2.95
CA GLY A 239 -108.75 -45.77 -1.92
C GLY A 239 -107.39 -46.47 -2.03
N SER A 240 -107.37 -47.76 -2.37
CA SER A 240 -106.11 -48.52 -2.52
C SER A 240 -105.35 -48.18 -3.80
N GLU A 241 -106.03 -47.83 -4.89
CA GLU A 241 -105.34 -47.33 -6.11
C GLU A 241 -104.74 -45.93 -5.88
N ALA A 242 -105.47 -45.03 -5.19
CA ALA A 242 -104.96 -43.71 -4.85
C ALA A 242 -103.77 -43.75 -3.87
N GLU A 243 -103.74 -44.70 -2.92
CA GLU A 243 -102.60 -44.93 -2.02
C GLU A 243 -101.37 -45.49 -2.77
N LEU A 244 -101.57 -46.40 -3.73
CA LEU A 244 -100.49 -46.93 -4.58
C LEU A 244 -99.90 -45.87 -5.52
N ASP A 245 -100.73 -45.00 -6.10
CA ASP A 245 -100.25 -43.89 -6.93
C ASP A 245 -99.47 -42.86 -6.11
N ALA A 246 -99.92 -42.55 -4.88
CA ALA A 246 -99.21 -41.68 -3.96
C ALA A 246 -97.86 -42.27 -3.50
N MET A 247 -97.80 -43.58 -3.23
CA MET A 247 -96.56 -44.29 -2.91
C MET A 247 -95.59 -44.34 -4.11
N THR A 248 -96.10 -44.53 -5.32
CA THR A 248 -95.28 -44.54 -6.54
C THR A 248 -94.65 -43.17 -6.78
N LEU A 249 -95.41 -42.09 -6.57
CA LEU A 249 -94.90 -40.72 -6.68
C LEU A 249 -93.85 -40.41 -5.58
N ALA A 250 -94.08 -40.88 -4.35
CA ALA A 250 -93.11 -40.74 -3.26
C ALA A 250 -91.80 -41.50 -3.54
N LEU A 251 -91.89 -42.69 -4.15
CA LEU A 251 -90.74 -43.49 -4.56
C LEU A 251 -89.95 -42.80 -5.69
N GLU A 252 -90.62 -42.21 -6.68
CA GLU A 252 -89.96 -41.43 -7.74
C GLU A 252 -89.29 -40.17 -7.19
N SER A 253 -89.92 -39.47 -6.24
CA SER A 253 -89.34 -38.32 -5.56
C SER A 253 -88.07 -38.70 -4.79
N ALA A 254 -88.15 -39.77 -3.98
CA ALA A 254 -87.00 -40.27 -3.21
C ALA A 254 -85.85 -40.76 -4.12
N ARG A 255 -86.18 -41.38 -5.27
CA ARG A 255 -85.18 -41.79 -6.26
C ARG A 255 -84.47 -40.59 -6.88
N LYS A 256 -85.21 -39.51 -7.17
CA LYS A 256 -84.63 -38.28 -7.74
C LYS A 256 -83.70 -37.59 -6.73
N GLU A 257 -84.10 -37.52 -5.46
CA GLU A 257 -83.23 -37.02 -4.38
C GLU A 257 -81.97 -37.89 -4.20
N ALA A 258 -82.09 -39.21 -4.34
CA ALA A 258 -80.94 -40.12 -4.33
C ALA A 258 -79.99 -39.88 -5.52
N GLU A 259 -80.51 -39.63 -6.72
CA GLU A 259 -79.69 -39.30 -7.90
C GLU A 259 -78.98 -37.94 -7.74
N GLU A 260 -79.65 -36.93 -7.18
CA GLU A 260 -79.07 -35.62 -6.91
C GLU A 260 -77.95 -35.70 -5.84
N THR A 261 -78.17 -36.45 -4.76
CA THR A 261 -77.15 -36.66 -3.70
C THR A 261 -75.92 -37.43 -4.20
N LEU A 262 -76.10 -38.43 -5.07
CA LEU A 262 -74.97 -39.13 -5.72
C LEU A 262 -74.16 -38.20 -6.64
N THR A 263 -74.84 -37.28 -7.33
CA THR A 263 -74.18 -36.32 -8.20
C THR A 263 -73.35 -35.31 -7.39
N LEU A 264 -73.88 -34.84 -6.27
CA LEU A 264 -73.16 -33.98 -5.32
C LEU A 264 -71.98 -34.72 -4.68
N LEU A 265 -72.14 -35.99 -4.32
CA LEU A 265 -71.07 -36.83 -3.78
C LEU A 265 -69.91 -36.98 -4.77
N ALA A 266 -70.22 -37.28 -6.03
CA ALA A 266 -69.20 -37.41 -7.08
C ALA A 266 -68.45 -36.08 -7.31
N ALA A 267 -69.15 -34.94 -7.27
CA ALA A 267 -68.53 -33.62 -7.36
C ALA A 267 -67.64 -33.31 -6.16
N ALA A 268 -68.07 -33.64 -4.94
CA ALA A 268 -67.30 -33.44 -3.72
C ALA A 268 -66.05 -34.33 -3.67
N GLU A 269 -66.14 -35.61 -4.06
CA GLU A 269 -64.99 -36.50 -4.17
C GLU A 269 -63.97 -36.02 -5.21
N ALA A 270 -64.45 -35.52 -6.36
CA ALA A 270 -63.58 -34.95 -7.38
C ALA A 270 -62.87 -33.68 -6.88
N ALA A 271 -63.58 -32.80 -6.17
CA ALA A 271 -63.00 -31.61 -5.56
C ALA A 271 -61.96 -31.95 -4.49
N LYS A 272 -62.24 -32.95 -3.63
CA LYS A 272 -61.30 -33.44 -2.62
C LYS A 272 -60.02 -34.00 -3.25
N ARG A 273 -60.13 -34.89 -4.24
CA ARG A 273 -58.96 -35.47 -4.93
C ARG A 273 -58.10 -34.39 -5.59
N LYS A 274 -58.73 -33.37 -6.16
CA LYS A 274 -58.01 -32.23 -6.74
C LYS A 274 -57.23 -31.46 -5.67
N LEU A 275 -57.85 -31.16 -4.54
CA LEU A 275 -57.18 -30.50 -3.41
C LEU A 275 -56.01 -31.34 -2.85
N GLU A 276 -56.18 -32.65 -2.70
CA GLU A 276 -55.10 -33.55 -2.28
C GLU A 276 -53.92 -33.56 -3.27
N GLN A 277 -54.22 -33.49 -4.57
CA GLN A 277 -53.19 -33.37 -5.60
C GLN A 277 -52.47 -32.01 -5.56
N ASP A 278 -53.21 -30.91 -5.43
CA ASP A 278 -52.68 -29.55 -5.33
C ASP A 278 -51.83 -29.39 -4.05
N GLN A 279 -52.22 -30.04 -2.93
CA GLN A 279 -51.43 -30.13 -1.70
C GLN A 279 -50.11 -30.86 -1.92
N GLY A 280 -50.12 -32.02 -2.59
CA GLY A 280 -48.91 -32.77 -2.90
C GLY A 280 -47.94 -31.99 -3.80
N GLN A 281 -48.46 -31.18 -4.73
CA GLN A 281 -47.64 -30.26 -5.51
C GLN A 281 -47.05 -29.14 -4.64
N THR A 282 -47.86 -28.51 -3.79
CA THR A 282 -47.42 -27.44 -2.88
C THR A 282 -46.36 -27.94 -1.90
N GLU A 283 -46.47 -29.17 -1.38
CA GLU A 283 -45.45 -29.79 -0.51
C GLU A 283 -44.12 -30.02 -1.24
N SER A 284 -44.18 -30.46 -2.50
CA SER A 284 -42.98 -30.61 -3.35
C SER A 284 -42.30 -29.27 -3.62
N GLU A 285 -43.09 -28.24 -3.95
CA GLU A 285 -42.60 -26.88 -4.17
C GLU A 285 -42.01 -26.27 -2.89
N LEU A 286 -42.64 -26.50 -1.73
CA LEU A 286 -42.12 -26.08 -0.42
C LEU A 286 -40.77 -26.74 -0.11
N SER A 287 -40.66 -28.06 -0.31
CA SER A 287 -39.41 -28.81 -0.11
C SER A 287 -38.28 -28.29 -1.02
N GLN A 288 -38.60 -27.98 -2.28
CA GLN A 288 -37.64 -27.36 -3.21
C GLN A 288 -37.23 -25.96 -2.75
N ALA A 289 -38.17 -25.13 -2.32
CA ALA A 289 -37.89 -23.79 -1.80
C ALA A 289 -37.05 -23.82 -0.52
N GLU A 290 -37.28 -24.77 0.40
CA GLU A 290 -36.47 -24.97 1.60
C GLU A 290 -35.03 -25.39 1.24
N ALA A 291 -34.86 -26.25 0.24
CA ALA A 291 -33.55 -26.65 -0.24
C ALA A 291 -32.79 -25.46 -0.86
N LEU A 292 -33.46 -24.66 -1.70
CA LEU A 292 -32.89 -23.43 -2.27
C LEU A 292 -32.52 -22.43 -1.18
N ARG A 293 -33.36 -22.28 -0.14
CA ARG A 293 -33.06 -21.40 0.99
C ARG A 293 -31.80 -21.83 1.73
N ARG A 294 -31.63 -23.13 2.01
CA ARG A 294 -30.41 -23.64 2.66
C ARG A 294 -29.15 -23.38 1.84
N ILE A 295 -29.25 -23.48 0.51
CA ILE A 295 -28.16 -23.15 -0.41
C ILE A 295 -27.85 -21.66 -0.30
N ALA A 296 -28.87 -20.79 -0.39
CA ALA A 296 -28.70 -19.34 -0.28
C ALA A 296 -28.12 -18.92 1.10
N GLU A 297 -28.57 -19.53 2.20
CA GLU A 297 -28.01 -19.32 3.55
C GLU A 297 -26.52 -19.72 3.61
N SER A 298 -26.14 -20.83 2.97
CA SER A 298 -24.75 -21.27 2.90
C SER A 298 -23.88 -20.31 2.07
N GLU A 299 -24.36 -19.91 0.90
CA GLU A 299 -23.65 -18.94 0.04
C GLU A 299 -23.51 -17.58 0.72
N LEU A 300 -24.53 -17.16 1.47
CA LEU A 300 -24.48 -15.94 2.27
C LEU A 300 -23.41 -16.02 3.36
N ALA A 301 -23.39 -17.13 4.12
CA ALA A 301 -22.37 -17.34 5.15
C ALA A 301 -20.94 -17.32 4.58
N GLU A 302 -20.72 -17.94 3.42
CA GLU A 302 -19.43 -17.87 2.73
C GLU A 302 -19.07 -16.43 2.29
N ALA A 303 -20.04 -15.66 1.79
CA ALA A 303 -19.83 -14.26 1.41
C ALA A 303 -19.52 -13.37 2.63
N GLU A 304 -20.19 -13.59 3.77
CA GLU A 304 -19.90 -12.91 5.03
C GLU A 304 -18.48 -13.22 5.53
N GLU A 305 -18.04 -14.47 5.43
CA GLU A 305 -16.68 -14.85 5.81
C GLU A 305 -15.62 -14.19 4.90
N ARG A 306 -15.85 -14.18 3.58
CA ARG A 306 -14.95 -13.51 2.62
C ARG A 306 -14.86 -12.00 2.88
N THR A 307 -15.99 -11.33 3.09
CA THR A 307 -16.00 -9.90 3.42
C THR A 307 -15.30 -9.60 4.75
N ALA A 308 -15.46 -10.47 5.76
CA ALA A 308 -14.74 -10.34 7.03
C ALA A 308 -13.23 -10.56 6.87
N GLU A 309 -12.80 -11.49 6.02
CA GLU A 309 -11.39 -11.71 5.71
C GLU A 309 -10.76 -10.51 4.99
N GLU A 310 -11.43 -9.97 3.97
CA GLU A 310 -10.97 -8.78 3.25
C GLU A 310 -10.92 -7.54 4.16
N ALA A 311 -11.89 -7.38 5.08
CA ALA A 311 -11.84 -6.32 6.08
C ALA A 311 -10.61 -6.44 7.01
N ARG A 312 -10.23 -7.66 7.42
CA ARG A 312 -9.01 -7.91 8.21
C ARG A 312 -7.76 -7.60 7.40
N LYS A 313 -7.69 -7.98 6.12
CA LYS A 313 -6.58 -7.67 5.21
C LYS A 313 -6.44 -6.16 5.02
N ALA A 314 -7.53 -5.44 4.81
CA ALA A 314 -7.52 -3.99 4.67
C ALA A 314 -6.98 -3.31 5.94
N ALA A 315 -7.42 -3.73 7.13
CA ALA A 315 -6.88 -3.24 8.41
C ALA A 315 -5.38 -3.54 8.55
N LEU A 316 -4.99 -4.77 8.19
CA LEU A 316 -3.65 -5.23 7.79
C LEU A 316 -2.80 -4.14 7.14
N LEU A 317 -3.12 -3.93 5.86
CA LEU A 317 -2.42 -3.05 4.95
C LEU A 317 -2.36 -1.64 5.51
N ASN A 318 -3.42 -1.16 6.16
CA ASN A 318 -3.41 0.21 6.64
C ASN A 318 -2.72 0.48 7.98
N GLN A 319 -2.47 -0.55 8.78
CA GLN A 319 -1.42 -0.52 9.78
C GLN A 319 -0.02 -0.46 9.14
N GLN A 320 0.24 -1.24 8.09
CA GLN A 320 1.55 -1.27 7.40
C GLN A 320 1.87 0.05 6.70
N VAL A 321 0.91 0.65 5.99
CA VAL A 321 1.00 1.98 5.38
C VAL A 321 1.29 3.06 6.43
N GLY A 322 0.70 2.94 7.63
CA GLY A 322 1.00 3.82 8.77
C GLY A 322 2.46 3.70 9.19
N ALA A 323 2.94 2.48 9.43
CA ALA A 323 4.33 2.23 9.82
C ALA A 323 5.34 2.71 8.76
N LEU A 324 5.07 2.50 7.47
CA LEU A 324 5.90 2.99 6.38
C LEU A 324 5.92 4.52 6.30
N ARG A 325 4.78 5.19 6.54
CA ARG A 325 4.73 6.67 6.65
C ARG A 325 5.60 7.18 7.78
N ASP A 326 5.54 6.55 8.95
CA ASP A 326 6.35 6.95 10.10
C ASP A 326 7.85 6.75 9.83
N GLN A 327 8.23 5.65 9.17
CA GLN A 327 9.60 5.40 8.73
C GLN A 327 10.08 6.45 7.72
N LEU A 328 9.27 6.77 6.70
CA LEU A 328 9.56 7.85 5.75
C LEU A 328 9.74 9.19 6.46
N GLY A 329 8.85 9.53 7.40
CA GLY A 329 8.95 10.76 8.19
C GLY A 329 10.26 10.83 9.00
N SER A 330 10.67 9.72 9.61
CA SER A 330 11.94 9.64 10.35
C SER A 330 13.15 9.79 9.43
N LEU A 331 13.14 9.16 8.25
CA LEU A 331 14.23 9.25 7.28
C LEU A 331 14.33 10.67 6.68
N GLN A 332 13.19 11.30 6.39
CA GLN A 332 13.12 12.68 5.91
C GLN A 332 13.75 13.64 6.94
N ALA A 333 13.39 13.49 8.22
CA ALA A 333 13.95 14.30 9.29
C ALA A 333 15.48 14.13 9.43
N LEU A 334 15.98 12.90 9.30
CA LEU A 334 17.42 12.62 9.30
C LEU A 334 18.12 13.24 8.08
N LEU A 335 17.48 13.20 6.91
CA LEU A 335 18.01 13.79 5.69
C LEU A 335 18.10 15.32 5.81
N ASP A 336 17.05 15.96 6.33
CA ASP A 336 17.00 17.41 6.52
C ASP A 336 18.07 17.89 7.53
N ASP A 337 18.25 17.17 8.64
CA ASP A 337 19.31 17.43 9.63
C ASP A 337 20.71 17.27 9.03
N ALA A 338 20.94 16.22 8.24
CA ALA A 338 22.21 16.00 7.56
C ALA A 338 22.49 17.09 6.51
N ALA A 339 21.48 17.51 5.74
CA ALA A 339 21.61 18.59 4.76
C ALA A 339 21.94 19.95 5.41
N GLU A 340 21.36 20.23 6.59
CA GLU A 340 21.65 21.47 7.32
C GLU A 340 23.07 21.49 7.88
N ARG A 341 23.58 20.34 8.37
CA ARG A 341 24.98 20.20 8.80
C ARG A 341 25.95 20.43 7.65
N ASP A 342 25.70 19.84 6.47
CA ASP A 342 26.53 20.04 5.28
C ASP A 342 26.58 21.53 4.87
N ARG A 343 25.43 22.24 4.89
CA ARG A 343 25.41 23.69 4.65
C ARG A 343 26.27 24.46 5.64
N SER A 344 26.12 24.17 6.94
CA SER A 344 26.90 24.83 7.99
C SER A 344 28.40 24.59 7.82
N GLN A 345 28.81 23.36 7.52
CA GLN A 345 30.23 23.02 7.32
C GLN A 345 30.80 23.68 6.06
N LYS A 346 30.05 23.76 4.94
CA LYS A 346 30.47 24.48 3.73
C LYS A 346 30.69 25.97 4.00
N VAL A 347 29.84 26.60 4.82
CA VAL A 347 30.05 27.99 5.25
C VAL A 347 31.33 28.13 6.08
N GLN A 348 31.57 27.23 7.03
CA GLN A 348 32.80 27.24 7.84
C GLN A 348 34.06 27.07 6.98
N ILE A 349 34.04 26.15 6.00
CA ILE A 349 35.16 25.95 5.06
C ILE A 349 35.41 27.22 4.24
N ALA A 350 34.35 27.85 3.71
CA ALA A 350 34.49 29.09 2.97
C ALA A 350 35.09 30.22 3.84
N GLU A 351 34.66 30.33 5.10
CA GLU A 351 35.19 31.30 6.06
C GLU A 351 36.66 31.04 6.40
N LEU A 352 37.04 29.78 6.64
CA LEU A 352 38.43 29.38 6.87
C LEU A 352 39.31 29.69 5.65
N GLY A 353 38.82 29.39 4.44
CA GLY A 353 39.50 29.72 3.20
C GLY A 353 39.72 31.23 3.05
N GLN A 354 38.72 32.06 3.39
CA GLN A 354 38.87 33.51 3.39
C GLN A 354 39.91 33.98 4.42
N LYS A 355 39.86 33.46 5.66
CA LYS A 355 40.84 33.80 6.72
C LYS A 355 42.26 33.44 6.30
N LEU A 356 42.46 32.26 5.72
CA LEU A 356 43.77 31.80 5.24
C LEU A 356 44.28 32.70 4.12
N ASN A 357 43.44 33.02 3.13
CA ASN A 357 43.81 33.92 2.03
C ASN A 357 44.12 35.34 2.52
N ALA A 358 43.36 35.86 3.49
CA ALA A 358 43.62 37.16 4.10
C ALA A 358 44.96 37.17 4.86
N ALA A 359 45.25 36.11 5.64
CA ALA A 359 46.51 35.96 6.36
C ALA A 359 47.71 35.88 5.39
N LEU A 360 47.57 35.14 4.29
CA LEU A 360 48.58 35.05 3.24
C LEU A 360 48.80 36.42 2.56
N ALA A 361 47.72 37.11 2.20
CA ALA A 361 47.80 38.44 1.58
C ALA A 361 48.47 39.47 2.52
N GLN A 362 48.19 39.41 3.83
CA GLN A 362 48.86 40.24 4.82
C GLN A 362 50.38 39.98 4.82
N LYS A 363 50.80 38.71 4.83
CA LYS A 363 52.23 38.35 4.82
C LYS A 363 52.95 38.81 3.55
N VAL A 364 52.31 38.64 2.39
CA VAL A 364 52.85 39.12 1.11
C VAL A 364 52.94 40.65 1.07
N SER A 365 51.95 41.36 1.62
CA SER A 365 51.94 42.82 1.71
C SER A 365 53.05 43.34 2.63
N GLU A 366 53.22 42.72 3.82
CA GLU A 366 54.32 43.00 4.74
C GLU A 366 55.68 42.87 4.03
N LEU A 367 55.92 41.75 3.33
CA LEU A 367 57.15 41.52 2.57
C LEU A 367 57.39 42.58 1.48
N SER A 368 56.35 42.94 0.71
CA SER A 368 56.49 43.94 -0.36
C SER A 368 56.76 45.36 0.17
N ARG A 369 56.24 45.71 1.36
CA ARG A 369 56.52 47.01 2.01
C ARG A 369 57.99 47.13 2.39
N PHE A 370 58.54 46.14 3.08
CA PHE A 370 59.94 46.12 3.48
C PHE A 370 60.87 46.16 2.27
N ARG A 371 60.54 45.40 1.23
CA ARG A 371 61.25 45.44 -0.05
C ARG A 371 61.32 46.88 -0.59
N SER A 372 60.20 47.60 -0.59
CA SER A 372 60.12 48.98 -1.13
C SER A 372 60.89 50.00 -0.29
N GLU A 373 60.81 49.92 1.04
CA GLU A 373 61.57 50.80 1.96
C GLU A 373 63.08 50.60 1.81
N PHE A 374 63.52 49.34 1.71
CA PHE A 374 64.91 48.98 1.45
C PHE A 374 65.41 49.58 0.14
N PHE A 375 64.69 49.37 -0.96
CA PHE A 375 65.08 49.91 -2.27
C PHE A 375 65.07 51.44 -2.31
N GLY A 376 64.16 52.09 -1.56
CA GLY A 376 64.14 53.53 -1.41
C GLY A 376 65.42 54.08 -0.79
N ARG A 377 65.80 53.57 0.40
CA ARG A 377 67.02 54.00 1.11
C ARG A 377 68.29 53.72 0.31
N MET A 378 68.37 52.55 -0.31
CA MET A 378 69.50 52.19 -1.16
C MET A 378 69.61 53.09 -2.40
N ARG A 379 68.48 53.46 -3.03
CA ARG A 379 68.47 54.41 -4.16
C ARG A 379 68.90 55.82 -3.73
N GLU A 380 68.54 56.26 -2.54
CA GLU A 380 68.96 57.57 -2.02
C GLU A 380 70.48 57.65 -1.84
N VAL A 381 71.09 56.59 -1.29
CA VAL A 381 72.54 56.56 -1.04
C VAL A 381 73.36 56.32 -2.32
N LEU A 382 72.83 55.55 -3.28
CA LEU A 382 73.58 55.12 -4.48
C LEU A 382 73.16 55.81 -5.79
N GLY A 383 72.03 56.53 -5.83
CA GLY A 383 71.42 57.02 -7.06
C GLY A 383 72.04 58.27 -7.69
N GLY A 384 72.92 58.99 -6.98
CA GLY A 384 73.55 60.23 -7.46
C GLY A 384 74.80 60.03 -8.32
N ARG A 385 75.11 58.81 -8.77
CA ARG A 385 76.41 58.44 -9.34
C ARG A 385 76.28 57.81 -10.72
N SER A 386 77.19 58.16 -11.63
CA SER A 386 77.23 57.65 -13.02
C SER A 386 77.54 56.16 -13.12
N ASP A 387 78.15 55.59 -12.09
CA ASP A 387 78.80 54.28 -12.14
C ASP A 387 77.90 53.15 -11.58
N ILE A 388 76.70 53.50 -11.10
CA ILE A 388 75.69 52.58 -10.55
C ILE A 388 74.39 52.77 -11.34
N ARG A 389 73.83 51.67 -11.85
CA ARG A 389 72.53 51.68 -12.53
C ARG A 389 71.49 50.96 -11.69
N VAL A 390 70.35 51.60 -11.49
CA VAL A 390 69.19 50.98 -10.84
C VAL A 390 68.26 50.46 -11.94
N VAL A 391 68.08 49.14 -12.01
CA VAL A 391 67.17 48.48 -12.97
C VAL A 391 66.13 47.70 -12.17
N GLY A 392 64.91 48.24 -12.07
CA GLY A 392 63.85 47.65 -11.26
C GLY A 392 64.22 47.58 -9.77
N ASP A 393 64.36 46.35 -9.26
CA ASP A 393 64.74 46.00 -7.89
C ASP A 393 66.19 45.47 -7.80
N ARG A 394 67.05 45.86 -8.74
CA ARG A 394 68.44 45.43 -8.80
C ARG A 394 69.39 46.62 -8.88
N PHE A 395 70.47 46.55 -8.12
CA PHE A 395 71.58 47.50 -8.21
C PHE A 395 72.69 46.89 -9.05
N VAL A 396 73.02 47.53 -10.17
CA VAL A 396 73.99 47.03 -11.15
C VAL A 396 75.25 47.87 -11.09
N PHE A 397 76.38 47.23 -10.78
CA PHE A 397 77.71 47.81 -10.77
C PHE A 397 78.51 47.29 -11.95
N GLN A 398 79.17 48.16 -12.70
CA GLN A 398 80.12 47.73 -13.73
C GLN A 398 81.32 47.02 -13.10
N SER A 399 81.74 45.89 -13.66
CA SER A 399 82.80 45.08 -13.06
C SER A 399 84.13 45.82 -12.95
N GLU A 400 84.43 46.74 -13.86
CA GLU A 400 85.68 47.53 -13.88
C GLU A 400 85.78 48.50 -12.71
N VAL A 401 84.65 48.92 -12.16
CA VAL A 401 84.61 49.79 -10.98
C VAL A 401 85.08 49.00 -9.76
N LEU A 402 84.67 47.73 -9.66
CA LEU A 402 84.95 46.87 -8.52
C LEU A 402 86.27 46.08 -8.65
N PHE A 403 86.64 45.69 -9.87
CA PHE A 403 87.73 44.75 -10.15
C PHE A 403 88.64 45.27 -11.25
N ALA A 404 89.90 44.83 -11.24
CA ALA A 404 90.76 44.98 -12.40
C ALA A 404 90.30 44.06 -13.56
N PRO A 405 90.59 44.40 -14.84
CA PRO A 405 90.25 43.56 -15.98
C PRO A 405 90.76 42.11 -15.82
N GLY A 406 89.88 41.13 -15.99
CA GLY A 406 90.20 39.70 -15.84
C GLY A 406 90.49 39.22 -14.41
N SER A 407 90.40 40.09 -13.39
CA SER A 407 90.61 39.74 -11.98
C SER A 407 89.28 39.58 -11.23
N SER A 408 89.31 38.80 -10.15
CA SER A 408 88.27 38.73 -9.11
C SER A 408 88.67 39.41 -7.81
N GLU A 409 89.87 39.99 -7.73
CA GLU A 409 90.32 40.77 -6.57
C GLU A 409 89.77 42.19 -6.62
N LEU A 410 89.16 42.62 -5.51
CA LEU A 410 88.58 43.94 -5.38
C LEU A 410 89.69 45.00 -5.42
N ASN A 411 89.50 46.03 -6.24
CA ASN A 411 90.40 47.18 -6.29
C ASN A 411 90.04 48.19 -5.16
N PRO A 412 90.93 49.14 -4.81
CA PRO A 412 90.67 50.11 -3.74
C PRO A 412 89.42 50.99 -3.95
N ALA A 413 89.07 51.30 -5.20
CA ALA A 413 87.86 52.06 -5.51
C ALA A 413 86.60 51.21 -5.27
N GLY A 414 86.63 49.94 -5.67
CA GLY A 414 85.57 48.96 -5.42
C GLY A 414 85.30 48.72 -3.94
N ILE A 415 86.36 48.63 -3.12
CA ILE A 415 86.26 48.55 -1.66
C ILE A 415 85.50 49.77 -1.11
N ALA A 416 85.87 50.98 -1.53
CA ALA A 416 85.21 52.21 -1.06
C ALA A 416 83.72 52.29 -1.48
N GLU A 417 83.35 51.66 -2.59
CA GLU A 417 81.95 51.58 -3.04
C GLU A 417 81.16 50.51 -2.29
N LEU A 418 81.74 49.32 -2.07
CA LEU A 418 81.13 48.27 -1.28
C LEU A 418 80.97 48.65 0.20
N ALA A 419 81.90 49.45 0.75
CA ALA A 419 81.78 49.95 2.12
C ALA A 419 80.53 50.81 2.34
N LYS A 420 80.18 51.63 1.35
CA LYS A 420 78.94 52.41 1.39
C LYS A 420 77.72 51.50 1.35
N LEU A 421 77.72 50.51 0.47
CA LEU A 421 76.64 49.51 0.40
C LEU A 421 76.49 48.71 1.70
N GLY A 422 77.61 48.30 2.31
CA GLY A 422 77.67 47.61 3.60
C GLY A 422 77.06 48.43 4.73
N SER A 423 77.40 49.71 4.82
CA SER A 423 76.84 50.61 5.84
C SER A 423 75.31 50.75 5.75
N VAL A 424 74.76 50.89 4.53
CA VAL A 424 73.31 50.96 4.32
C VAL A 424 72.66 49.62 4.62
N LEU A 425 73.26 48.51 4.19
CA LEU A 425 72.74 47.19 4.46
C LEU A 425 72.67 46.91 5.97
N SER A 426 73.67 47.33 6.74
CA SER A 426 73.69 47.25 8.21
C SER A 426 72.61 48.12 8.86
N GLU A 427 72.34 49.31 8.32
CA GLU A 427 71.30 50.21 8.85
C GLU A 427 69.89 49.69 8.54
N VAL A 428 69.65 49.23 7.32
CA VAL A 428 68.31 48.76 6.92
C VAL A 428 68.00 47.40 7.53
N SER A 429 68.98 46.48 7.59
CA SER A 429 68.77 45.14 8.18
C SER A 429 68.30 45.18 9.63
N LYS A 430 68.72 46.18 10.44
CA LYS A 430 68.24 46.39 11.82
C LYS A 430 66.74 46.66 11.93
N ASN A 431 66.13 47.16 10.86
CA ASN A 431 64.71 47.50 10.83
C ASN A 431 63.83 46.39 10.23
N ILE A 432 64.43 45.30 9.76
CA ILE A 432 63.70 44.17 9.19
C ILE A 432 63.36 43.19 10.33
N PRO A 433 62.08 42.84 10.55
CA PRO A 433 61.69 41.92 11.61
C PRO A 433 62.39 40.56 11.51
N GLU A 434 62.76 39.99 12.65
CA GLU A 434 63.47 38.71 12.74
C GLU A 434 62.70 37.53 12.10
N GLY A 435 61.37 37.63 11.99
CA GLY A 435 60.51 36.62 11.39
C GLY A 435 60.42 36.64 9.86
N LEU A 436 61.12 37.54 9.17
CA LEU A 436 61.12 37.65 7.70
C LEU A 436 62.38 36.98 7.12
N ASP A 437 62.20 36.00 6.25
CA ASP A 437 63.30 35.17 5.74
C ASP A 437 63.95 35.72 4.46
N TRP A 438 64.41 36.98 4.53
CA TRP A 438 65.05 37.65 3.40
C TRP A 438 66.54 37.33 3.25
N ILE A 439 67.04 37.41 2.01
CA ILE A 439 68.46 37.38 1.64
C ILE A 439 68.79 38.42 0.55
N LEU A 440 70.04 38.88 0.53
CA LEU A 440 70.63 39.69 -0.53
C LEU A 440 71.51 38.80 -1.41
N ARG A 441 71.04 38.58 -2.64
CA ARG A 441 71.77 37.81 -3.65
C ARG A 441 72.68 38.73 -4.47
N VAL A 442 73.95 38.36 -4.56
CA VAL A 442 75.00 39.00 -5.35
C VAL A 442 75.23 38.15 -6.59
N ASP A 443 74.83 38.68 -7.74
CA ASP A 443 74.86 38.01 -9.03
C ASP A 443 76.05 38.54 -9.86
N GLY A 444 77.01 37.68 -10.17
CA GLY A 444 78.16 38.02 -11.01
C GLY A 444 77.93 37.65 -12.47
N HIS A 445 78.37 38.52 -13.39
CA HIS A 445 78.25 38.30 -14.83
C HIS A 445 79.53 38.66 -15.59
N THR A 446 79.77 37.97 -16.70
CA THR A 446 80.83 38.29 -17.67
C THR A 446 80.23 38.71 -19.00
N ASP A 447 81.09 39.16 -19.92
CA ASP A 447 80.75 39.25 -21.33
C ASP A 447 81.05 37.93 -22.04
N SER A 448 80.81 37.91 -23.36
CA SER A 448 81.06 36.76 -24.23
C SER A 448 82.53 36.60 -24.65
N THR A 449 83.46 37.38 -24.11
CA THR A 449 84.88 37.29 -24.45
C THR A 449 85.48 36.10 -23.68
N PRO A 450 86.11 35.13 -24.35
CA PRO A 450 86.74 34.01 -23.66
C PRO A 450 87.89 34.48 -22.75
N VAL A 451 87.91 34.02 -21.50
CA VAL A 451 89.02 34.28 -20.57
C VAL A 451 90.30 33.62 -21.10
N ARG A 452 91.35 34.40 -21.31
CA ARG A 452 92.60 33.95 -21.92
C ARG A 452 93.26 32.85 -21.08
N GLY A 453 93.42 31.66 -21.66
CA GLY A 453 94.02 30.49 -20.99
C GLY A 453 93.05 29.70 -20.11
N GLY A 454 91.76 30.07 -20.08
CA GLY A 454 90.71 29.36 -19.35
C GLY A 454 90.03 28.26 -20.17
N GLY A 455 89.40 27.32 -19.46
CA GLY A 455 88.56 26.28 -20.06
C GLY A 455 87.13 26.75 -20.38
N PRO A 456 86.22 25.85 -20.82
CA PRO A 456 84.85 26.20 -21.22
C PRO A 456 84.00 26.82 -20.09
N PHE A 457 84.39 26.65 -18.83
CA PHE A 457 83.71 27.23 -17.66
C PHE A 457 84.37 28.50 -17.11
N ALA A 458 85.41 29.03 -17.76
CA ALA A 458 86.21 30.12 -17.19
C ALA A 458 85.38 31.39 -16.91
N ASN A 459 84.38 31.70 -17.76
CA ASN A 459 83.46 32.82 -17.54
C ASN A 459 82.52 32.57 -16.34
N TRP A 460 82.05 31.33 -16.16
CA TRP A 460 81.29 30.94 -14.97
C TRP A 460 82.13 31.08 -13.69
N GLU A 461 83.33 30.51 -13.69
CA GLU A 461 84.27 30.57 -12.57
C GLU A 461 84.63 32.01 -12.21
N LEU A 462 84.92 32.85 -13.20
CA LEU A 462 85.23 34.26 -13.00
C LEU A 462 84.04 35.02 -12.41
N SER A 463 82.84 34.82 -12.94
CA SER A 463 81.62 35.47 -12.43
C SER A 463 81.30 35.07 -10.99
N GLN A 464 81.43 33.79 -10.66
CA GLN A 464 81.21 33.26 -9.31
C GLN A 464 82.28 33.74 -8.34
N ALA A 465 83.55 33.75 -8.76
CA ALA A 465 84.66 34.24 -7.95
C ALA A 465 84.50 35.74 -7.62
N ARG A 466 84.04 36.54 -8.58
CA ARG A 466 83.72 37.96 -8.35
C ARG A 466 82.56 38.16 -7.39
N ALA A 467 81.43 37.47 -7.61
CA ALA A 467 80.28 37.54 -6.71
C ALA A 467 80.65 37.11 -5.28
N LEU A 468 81.43 36.04 -5.14
CA LEU A 468 81.92 35.56 -3.85
C LEU A 468 82.89 36.56 -3.20
N SER A 469 83.75 37.22 -3.96
CA SER A 469 84.68 38.23 -3.44
C SER A 469 83.94 39.42 -2.84
N VAL A 470 82.83 39.84 -3.46
CA VAL A 470 81.92 40.86 -2.91
C VAL A 470 81.25 40.38 -1.63
N VAL A 471 80.67 39.17 -1.63
CA VAL A 471 80.03 38.60 -0.43
C VAL A 471 81.02 38.47 0.72
N ARG A 472 82.23 37.97 0.44
CA ARG A 472 83.30 37.87 1.44
C ARG A 472 83.66 39.24 2.02
N TYR A 473 83.82 40.26 1.19
CA TYR A 473 84.07 41.61 1.67
C TYR A 473 82.93 42.11 2.58
N LEU A 474 81.67 41.93 2.18
CA LEU A 474 80.52 42.35 2.99
C LEU A 474 80.42 41.63 4.34
N VAL A 475 80.83 40.36 4.39
CA VAL A 475 80.87 39.58 5.64
C VAL A 475 82.06 39.98 6.51
N GLU A 476 83.27 39.98 5.93
CA GLU A 476 84.53 40.10 6.67
C GLU A 476 84.80 41.54 7.12
N GLU A 477 84.51 42.53 6.28
CA GLU A 477 84.84 43.95 6.54
C GLU A 477 83.61 44.75 7.00
N GLU A 478 82.42 44.48 6.44
CA GLU A 478 81.19 45.24 6.74
C GLU A 478 80.28 44.57 7.78
N GLY A 479 80.59 43.34 8.20
CA GLY A 479 79.87 42.62 9.26
C GLY A 479 78.45 42.18 8.89
N VAL A 480 78.14 42.05 7.60
CA VAL A 480 76.83 41.58 7.15
C VAL A 480 76.67 40.08 7.48
N PRO A 481 75.57 39.66 8.12
CA PRO A 481 75.39 38.26 8.49
C PRO A 481 75.44 37.33 7.25
N PRO A 482 76.30 36.29 7.24
CA PRO A 482 76.46 35.39 6.09
C PRO A 482 75.16 34.73 5.63
N GLU A 483 74.26 34.42 6.57
CA GLU A 483 72.95 33.83 6.30
C GLU A 483 72.00 34.75 5.52
N ARG A 484 72.33 36.05 5.42
CA ARG A 484 71.59 37.04 4.64
C ARG A 484 72.21 37.30 3.28
N LEU A 485 73.25 36.56 2.88
CA LEU A 485 73.96 36.75 1.62
C LEU A 485 74.01 35.47 0.80
N ALA A 486 73.90 35.61 -0.53
CA ALA A 486 74.12 34.52 -1.46
C ALA A 486 74.96 35.03 -2.65
N ALA A 487 76.01 34.31 -3.02
CA ALA A 487 76.83 34.62 -4.19
C ALA A 487 76.48 33.66 -5.34
N THR A 488 76.12 34.19 -6.50
CA THR A 488 75.80 33.38 -7.69
C THR A 488 76.57 33.93 -8.90
N GLY A 489 77.27 33.08 -9.64
CA GLY A 489 77.83 33.42 -10.94
C GLY A 489 76.90 32.97 -12.06
N PHE A 490 76.76 33.75 -13.13
CA PHE A 490 75.97 33.39 -14.32
C PHE A 490 76.79 33.34 -15.62
N GLY A 491 78.08 33.64 -15.55
CA GLY A 491 78.95 33.79 -16.72
C GLY A 491 78.38 34.78 -17.74
N GLU A 492 78.49 34.42 -19.02
CA GLU A 492 78.06 35.23 -20.17
C GLU A 492 76.58 35.03 -20.55
N TYR A 493 75.88 34.10 -19.90
CA TYR A 493 74.58 33.57 -20.35
C TYR A 493 73.36 34.42 -19.95
N GLN A 494 73.58 35.56 -19.30
CA GLN A 494 72.54 36.54 -19.01
C GLN A 494 73.05 37.94 -19.39
N PRO A 495 73.21 38.26 -20.69
CA PRO A 495 73.59 39.61 -21.12
C PRO A 495 72.44 40.59 -20.86
N ILE A 496 72.77 41.83 -20.45
CA ILE A 496 71.79 42.93 -20.40
C ILE A 496 71.51 43.46 -21.80
N GLU A 497 72.52 43.44 -22.67
CA GLU A 497 72.46 43.94 -24.04
C GLU A 497 73.20 42.98 -24.96
N GLU A 498 72.57 42.56 -26.06
CA GLU A 498 73.19 41.67 -27.04
C GLU A 498 74.09 42.46 -27.99
N GLY A 499 75.26 41.90 -28.32
CA GLY A 499 76.22 42.51 -29.24
C GLY A 499 77.67 42.37 -28.76
N ASP A 500 78.59 42.75 -29.64
CA ASP A 500 80.04 42.57 -29.47
C ASP A 500 80.82 43.89 -29.40
N SER A 501 80.13 45.04 -29.39
CA SER A 501 80.78 46.33 -29.25
C SER A 501 81.45 46.47 -27.86
N PRO A 502 82.59 47.18 -27.75
CA PRO A 502 83.28 47.35 -26.47
C PRO A 502 82.40 47.88 -25.34
N ASP A 503 81.47 48.78 -25.65
CA ASP A 503 80.53 49.36 -24.68
C ASP A 503 79.48 48.34 -24.21
N ILE A 504 78.99 47.47 -25.10
CA ILE A 504 78.03 46.39 -24.77
C ILE A 504 78.71 45.34 -23.89
N LEU A 505 79.92 44.92 -24.27
CA LEU A 505 80.70 43.97 -23.48
C LEU A 505 80.97 44.52 -22.07
N ALA A 506 81.34 45.81 -21.94
CA ALA A 506 81.52 46.45 -20.64
C ALA A 506 80.24 46.47 -19.79
N ARG A 507 79.07 46.71 -20.39
CA ARG A 507 77.78 46.66 -19.67
C ARG A 507 77.42 45.25 -19.21
N ASN A 508 77.76 44.22 -19.99
CA ASN A 508 77.49 42.83 -19.64
C ASN A 508 78.39 42.31 -18.52
N ARG A 509 79.60 42.86 -18.37
CA ARG A 509 80.48 42.63 -17.21
C ARG A 509 80.00 43.44 -16.01
N ARG A 510 79.20 42.84 -15.14
CA ARG A 510 78.63 43.53 -13.97
C ARG A 510 78.46 42.65 -12.75
N ILE A 511 78.22 43.30 -11.61
CA ILE A 511 77.69 42.69 -10.39
C ILE A 511 76.32 43.27 -10.11
N GLU A 512 75.33 42.40 -9.89
CA GLU A 512 73.98 42.80 -9.54
C GLU A 512 73.65 42.41 -8.10
N PHE A 513 72.98 43.28 -7.37
CA PHE A 513 72.49 43.00 -6.02
C PHE A 513 70.96 42.95 -6.06
N LYS A 514 70.38 41.82 -5.60
CA LYS A 514 68.93 41.57 -5.62
C LYS A 514 68.45 41.08 -4.26
N PHE A 515 67.33 41.63 -3.79
CA PHE A 515 66.66 41.19 -2.57
C PHE A 515 65.66 40.07 -2.89
N THR A 516 65.68 38.97 -2.14
CA THR A 516 64.74 37.85 -2.32
C THR A 516 64.44 37.17 -0.99
N GLU A 517 63.41 36.33 -0.96
CA GLU A 517 63.18 35.37 0.12
C GLU A 517 64.08 34.15 -0.09
N ARG A 518 64.46 33.51 1.02
CA ARG A 518 65.30 32.31 1.05
C ARG A 518 64.56 31.07 0.54
#